data_AF-A0A812H2K0-F1
#
_entry.id   AF-A0A812H2K0-F1
#
_cell.length_a   1.000
_cell.length_b   1.000
_cell.length_c   1.000
_cell.angle_alpha   90.00
_cell.angle_beta   90.00
_cell.angle_gamma   90.00
#
_symmetry.space_group_name_H-M   'P 1'
#
loop_
_entity.id
_entity.type
_entity.pdbx_description
1 polymer ?
#
loop_
_entity_poly.entity_id
_entity_poly.type
_entity_poly.pdbx_seq_one_letter_code
_entity_poly.pdbx_strand_id
1 'polypeptide(L)'
;MTLSDDALSRIIEMAWEDRTPFEAIEHQFGLNENGVISLMRRHLKPRSFKLWRQRVSGRNTKHLKLRSPDVNRGYCPTQYKQR
;
A
#
# COMPACT_ATOMS: atom_id res chain seq x y z
N MET A 1 6.76 -14.08 -18.37
CA MET A 1 5.88 -14.42 -17.23
C MET A 1 4.58 -13.67 -17.40
N THR A 2 3.51 -14.37 -17.78
CA THR A 2 2.16 -13.81 -17.87
C THR A 2 1.55 -13.80 -16.48
N LEU A 3 1.33 -12.62 -15.90
CA LEU A 3 0.52 -12.50 -14.70
C LEU A 3 -0.90 -12.94 -15.05
N SER A 4 -1.47 -13.86 -14.26
CA SER A 4 -2.89 -14.20 -14.40
C SER A 4 -3.75 -12.98 -14.04
N ASP A 5 -4.95 -12.89 -14.60
CA ASP A 5 -5.90 -11.81 -14.32
C ASP A 5 -6.24 -11.72 -12.82
N ASP A 6 -6.22 -12.87 -12.16
CA ASP A 6 -6.42 -13.03 -10.71
C ASP A 6 -5.27 -12.39 -9.90
N ALA A 7 -4.02 -12.67 -10.29
CA ALA A 7 -2.85 -12.06 -9.65
C ALA A 7 -2.86 -10.54 -9.84
N LEU A 8 -3.29 -10.07 -11.01
CA LEU A 8 -3.37 -8.65 -11.32
C LEU A 8 -4.41 -7.95 -10.45
N SER A 9 -5.61 -8.52 -10.34
CA SER A 9 -6.67 -8.04 -9.45
C SER A 9 -6.20 -8.01 -7.99
N ARG A 10 -5.48 -9.04 -7.56
CA ARG A 10 -4.92 -9.13 -6.21
C ARG A 10 -3.87 -8.06 -5.93
N ILE A 11 -2.98 -7.79 -6.88
CA ILE A 11 -1.98 -6.71 -6.77
C ILE A 11 -2.67 -5.35 -6.68
N ILE A 12 -3.73 -5.12 -7.44
CA ILE A 12 -4.49 -3.85 -7.39
C ILE A 12 -5.17 -3.67 -6.02
N GLU A 13 -5.81 -4.72 -5.47
CA GLU A 13 -6.36 -4.72 -4.12
C GLU A 13 -5.29 -4.37 -3.08
N MET A 14 -4.19 -5.12 -3.09
CA MET A 14 -3.09 -4.94 -2.14
C MET A 14 -2.45 -3.55 -2.26
N ALA A 15 -2.34 -3.01 -3.47
CA ALA A 15 -1.80 -1.68 -3.69
C ALA A 15 -2.76 -0.56 -3.24
N TRP A 16 -4.08 -0.82 -3.21
CA TRP A 16 -5.09 0.10 -2.67
C TRP A 16 -5.19 0.07 -1.15
N GLU A 17 -4.81 -1.04 -0.50
CA GLU A 17 -4.75 -1.13 0.95
C GLU A 17 -3.61 -0.30 1.55
N ASP A 18 -3.99 0.65 2.38
CA ASP A 18 -3.08 1.57 3.08
C ASP A 18 -2.09 0.87 4.04
N ARG A 19 -2.36 -0.39 4.44
CA ARG A 19 -1.55 -1.16 5.39
C ARG A 19 -0.61 -2.17 4.74
N THR A 20 -0.68 -2.34 3.43
CA THR A 20 0.12 -3.34 2.73
C THR A 20 1.42 -2.70 2.23
N PRO A 21 2.58 -3.07 2.80
CA PRO A 21 3.86 -2.53 2.36
C PRO A 21 4.19 -3.06 0.97
N PHE A 22 4.94 -2.28 0.20
CA PHE A 22 5.40 -2.72 -1.12
C PHE A 22 6.29 -3.97 -1.04
N GLU A 23 7.03 -4.13 0.06
CA GLU A 23 7.83 -5.32 0.36
C GLU A 23 6.99 -6.61 0.41
N ALA A 24 5.73 -6.56 0.89
CA ALA A 24 4.85 -7.73 0.90
C ALA A 24 4.38 -8.11 -0.52
N ILE A 25 4.13 -7.11 -1.37
CA ILE A 25 3.77 -7.32 -2.77
C ILE A 25 4.99 -7.87 -3.54
N GLU A 26 6.18 -7.36 -3.27
CA GLU A 26 7.43 -7.85 -3.84
C GLU A 26 7.72 -9.30 -3.41
N HIS A 27 7.50 -9.64 -2.14
CA HIS A 27 7.70 -11.01 -1.65
C HIS A 27 6.68 -12.00 -2.23
N GLN A 28 5.42 -11.61 -2.43
CA GLN A 28 4.38 -12.51 -2.97
C GLN A 28 4.40 -12.61 -4.50
N PHE A 29 4.69 -11.51 -5.19
CA PHE A 29 4.53 -11.41 -6.66
C PHE A 29 5.83 -11.08 -7.41
N GLY A 30 6.94 -10.86 -6.70
CA GLY A 30 8.21 -10.44 -7.32
C GLY A 30 8.18 -9.03 -7.90
N LEU A 31 7.18 -8.22 -7.55
CA LEU A 31 6.96 -6.88 -8.07
C LEU A 31 7.46 -5.82 -7.10
N ASN A 32 8.55 -5.16 -7.46
CA ASN A 32 9.06 -3.99 -6.75
C ASN A 32 8.08 -2.80 -6.82
N GLU A 33 8.33 -1.77 -6.00
CA GLU A 33 7.48 -0.56 -5.96
C GLU A 33 7.26 0.05 -7.35
N ASN A 34 8.34 0.17 -8.15
CA ASN A 34 8.28 0.75 -9.49
C ASN A 34 7.40 -0.08 -10.45
N GLY A 35 7.43 -1.40 -10.32
CA GLY A 35 6.58 -2.34 -11.04
C GLY A 35 5.12 -2.16 -10.69
N VAL A 36 4.81 -2.04 -9.39
CA VAL A 36 3.44 -1.78 -8.91
C VAL A 36 2.93 -0.40 -9.37
N ILE A 37 3.76 0.65 -9.30
CA ILE A 37 3.40 1.98 -9.80
C ILE A 37 3.09 1.92 -11.30
N SER A 38 3.94 1.25 -12.08
CA SER A 38 3.76 1.07 -13.52
C SER A 38 2.50 0.27 -13.86
N LEU A 39 2.16 -0.73 -13.05
CA LEU A 39 0.92 -1.50 -13.18
C LEU A 39 -0.30 -0.64 -12.86
N MET A 40 -0.30 0.03 -11.70
CA MET A 40 -1.39 0.91 -11.28
C MET A 40 -1.65 2.04 -12.27
N ARG A 41 -0.58 2.60 -12.88
CA ARG A 41 -0.70 3.64 -13.90
C ARG A 41 -1.39 3.15 -15.18
N ARG A 42 -1.22 1.87 -15.53
CA ARG A 42 -1.85 1.26 -16.71
C ARG A 42 -3.30 0.86 -16.46
N HIS A 43 -3.64 0.43 -15.24
CA HIS A 43 -4.97 -0.07 -14.91
C HIS A 43 -5.93 0.98 -14.34
N LEU A 44 -5.42 2.06 -13.73
CA LEU A 44 -6.27 3.11 -13.18
C LEU A 44 -6.45 4.28 -14.13
N LYS A 45 -7.61 4.93 -14.04
CA LYS A 45 -7.83 6.23 -14.68
C LYS A 45 -6.82 7.26 -14.12
N PRO A 46 -6.35 8.23 -14.92
CA PRO A 46 -5.32 9.20 -14.50
C PRO A 46 -5.66 9.94 -13.21
N ARG A 47 -6.93 10.31 -13.02
CA ARG A 47 -7.41 10.99 -11.80
C ARG A 47 -7.34 10.09 -10.57
N SER A 48 -7.74 8.82 -10.69
CA SER A 48 -7.65 7.82 -9.61
C SER A 48 -6.19 7.50 -9.27
N PHE A 49 -5.33 7.39 -10.28
CA PHE A 49 -3.90 7.20 -10.09
C PHE A 49 -3.26 8.37 -9.32
N LYS A 50 -3.61 9.62 -9.66
CA LYS A 50 -3.11 10.80 -8.93
C LYS A 50 -3.50 10.77 -7.45
N LEU A 51 -4.76 10.43 -7.15
CA LEU A 51 -5.26 10.29 -5.77
C LEU A 51 -4.59 9.15 -5.00
N TRP A 52 -4.37 8.01 -5.67
CA TRP A 52 -3.61 6.90 -5.09
C TRP A 52 -2.16 7.30 -4.83
N ARG A 53 -1.48 7.96 -5.79
CA ARG A 53 -0.08 8.37 -5.63
C ARG A 53 0.09 9.41 -4.53
N GLN A 54 -0.85 10.35 -4.37
CA GLN A 54 -0.86 11.28 -3.24
C GLN A 54 -0.94 10.56 -1.89
N ARG A 55 -1.80 9.53 -1.78
CA ARG A 55 -1.95 8.74 -0.54
C ARG A 55 -0.70 7.92 -0.22
N VAL A 56 -0.10 7.31 -1.24
CA VAL A 56 1.06 6.42 -1.08
C VAL A 56 2.37 7.19 -0.90
N SER A 57 2.55 8.31 -1.59
CA SER A 57 3.79 9.10 -1.55
C SER A 57 3.94 9.92 -0.26
N GLY A 58 2.86 10.17 0.49
CA GLY A 58 2.86 10.98 1.70
C GLY A 58 3.10 10.21 3.01
N ARG A 59 3.27 8.88 2.98
CA ARG A 59 3.39 8.06 4.19
C ARG A 59 4.82 7.59 4.45
N ASN A 60 5.52 8.32 5.31
CA ASN A 60 6.81 7.92 5.89
C ASN A 60 6.74 6.60 6.69
N THR A 61 5.55 6.11 7.05
CA THR A 61 5.35 4.85 7.79
C THR A 61 5.20 3.61 6.91
N LYS A 62 5.29 3.74 5.57
CA LYS A 62 5.11 2.62 4.62
C LYS A 62 6.35 1.73 4.46
N HIS A 63 7.51 2.18 4.96
CA HIS A 63 8.71 1.36 5.07
C HIS A 63 8.75 0.71 6.45
N LEU A 64 8.94 -0.62 6.50
CA LEU A 64 9.09 -1.34 7.78
C LEU A 64 10.20 -0.73 8.65
N LYS A 65 11.26 -0.21 8.01
CA LYS A 65 12.39 0.46 8.66
C LYS A 65 12.05 1.73 9.44
N LEU A 66 10.94 2.41 9.13
CA LEU A 66 10.53 3.67 9.78
C LEU A 66 9.42 3.47 10.81
N ARG A 67 8.96 2.23 11.01
CA ARG A 67 7.93 1.89 11.99
C ARG A 67 8.61 1.60 13.33
N SER A 68 8.43 2.47 14.32
CA SER A 68 8.87 2.16 15.70
C SER A 68 8.14 0.91 16.20
N PRO A 69 8.82 -0.05 16.85
CA PRO A 69 8.19 -1.24 17.43
C PRO A 69 7.11 -0.89 18.48
N ASP A 70 7.18 0.30 19.07
CA ASP A 70 6.21 0.82 20.06
C ASP A 70 4.84 1.20 19.47
N VAL A 71 4.71 1.25 18.14
CA VAL A 71 3.43 1.53 17.47
C VAL A 71 2.61 0.24 17.34
N ASN A 72 2.18 -0.29 18.48
CA ASN A 72 1.09 -1.27 18.62
C ASN A 72 -0.21 -0.56 19.03
N ARG A 73 -0.50 0.58 18.41
CA ARG A 73 -1.73 1.32 18.69
C ARG A 73 -2.76 0.98 17.62
N GLY A 74 -3.60 -0.02 17.91
CA GLY A 74 -4.84 -0.27 17.17
C GLY A 74 -5.89 0.84 17.34
N TYR A 75 -5.63 1.81 18.22
CA TYR A 75 -6.59 2.85 18.61
C TYR A 75 -5.94 4.22 18.85
N CYS A 76 -6.72 5.28 18.61
CA CYS A 76 -6.31 6.67 18.78
C CYS A 76 -6.18 7.03 20.28
N PRO A 77 -5.17 7.82 20.72
CA PRO A 77 -5.02 8.22 22.13
C PRO A 77 -6.24 8.92 22.73
N THR A 78 -7.05 9.59 21.89
CA THR A 78 -8.25 10.31 22.30
C THR A 78 -9.52 9.47 22.26
N GLN A 79 -9.43 8.17 21.90
CA GLN A 79 -10.59 7.32 21.69
C GLN A 79 -11.36 6.99 22.97
N TYR A 80 -10.67 6.93 24.11
CA TYR A 80 -11.32 6.67 25.39
C TYR A 80 -11.49 7.98 26.15
N LYS A 81 -12.73 8.43 26.29
CA LYS A 81 -13.08 9.47 27.26
C LYS A 81 -12.76 8.93 28.65
N GLN A 82 -11.77 9.55 29.31
CA GLN A 82 -11.55 9.39 30.74
C GLN A 82 -12.88 9.75 31.42
N ARG A 83 -13.40 8.81 32.22
CA ARG A 83 -14.69 8.95 32.91
C ARG A 83 -14.53 9.84 34.14
#